data_AF-A6NWC5-F1
#
_entry.id   AF-A6NWC5-F1
#
_cell.length_a   1.000
_cell.length_b   1.000
_cell.length_c   1.000
_cell.angle_alpha   90.00
_cell.angle_beta   90.00
_cell.angle_gamma   90.00
#
_symmetry.space_group_name_H-M   'P 1'
#
loop_
_entity.id
_entity.type
_entity.pdbx_description
1 polymer ?
#
loop_
_entity_poly.entity_id
_entity_poly.type
_entity_poly.pdbx_seq_one_letter_code
_entity_poly.pdbx_strand_id
1 'polypeptide(L)'
;MNFKNNNTYSKENVMKNKLFSLSDMVKLQDNSEVSEPYVRYLCGLEPEHQYRHQEVMDIAALLSCISVSTDKLEGFLYGYVVPQLNKEFDLLKISETDCLNVELKSGTVSPEKLQRQLRQNFHYLKLLNRKLHLYVFISSSKKIYTMTHDFELVESSLEELVSALNSVYTYEFVDLDAVFLPNNILVSPLNSPDCFLKEDYLLTENQENIKKAVMEHIRTNTQGRFVGITGGPGTGKTLVVYDIARELSTTMKVLLVHSGILCDGHFELNKQLDKY
;
A
#
# COMPACT_ATOMS: atom_id res chain seq x y z
N MET A 1 41.51 5.98 40.57
CA MET A 1 41.28 4.87 39.63
C MET A 1 39.78 4.74 39.43
N ASN A 2 39.26 5.35 38.37
CA ASN A 2 37.82 5.36 38.07
C ASN A 2 37.47 4.12 37.25
N PHE A 3 36.57 3.31 37.79
CA PHE A 3 35.91 2.23 37.07
C PHE A 3 35.03 2.84 35.96
N LYS A 4 35.42 2.64 34.70
CA LYS A 4 34.50 2.79 33.56
C LYS A 4 33.72 1.48 33.41
N ASN A 5 32.46 1.50 33.83
CA ASN A 5 31.48 0.50 33.42
C ASN A 5 31.27 0.60 31.91
N ASN A 6 31.88 -0.31 31.16
CA ASN A 6 31.48 -0.60 29.79
C ASN A 6 30.20 -1.44 29.84
N ASN A 7 29.06 -0.77 29.96
CA ASN A 7 27.76 -1.39 29.69
C ASN A 7 27.52 -1.32 28.18
N THR A 8 28.19 -2.21 27.44
CA THR A 8 27.75 -2.61 26.10
C THR A 8 26.50 -3.47 26.28
N TYR A 9 25.34 -2.81 26.35
CA TYR A 9 24.08 -3.46 26.03
C TYR A 9 24.17 -3.84 24.55
N SER A 10 24.37 -5.12 24.31
CA SER A 10 24.10 -5.76 23.03
C SER A 10 22.72 -5.32 22.56
N LYS A 11 22.62 -4.75 21.36
CA LYS A 11 21.35 -4.63 20.64
C LYS A 11 20.78 -6.05 20.55
N GLU A 12 19.88 -6.40 21.47
CA GLU A 12 19.01 -7.54 21.27
C GLU A 12 18.32 -7.29 19.93
N ASN A 13 18.42 -8.25 19.01
CA ASN A 13 17.63 -8.25 17.79
C ASN A 13 16.15 -8.32 18.21
N VAL A 14 15.54 -7.17 18.46
CA VAL A 14 14.09 -7.08 18.63
C VAL A 14 13.52 -7.58 17.30
N MET A 15 12.85 -8.74 17.33
CA MET A 15 12.13 -9.23 16.16
C MET A 15 11.13 -8.15 15.74
N LYS A 16 11.36 -7.57 14.56
CA LYS A 16 10.49 -6.61 13.90
C LYS A 16 9.23 -7.32 13.38
N ASN A 17 8.11 -6.59 13.27
CA ASN A 17 6.90 -7.07 12.61
C ASN A 17 6.37 -8.38 13.24
N LYS A 18 6.23 -8.40 14.57
CA LYS A 18 5.70 -9.57 15.28
C LYS A 18 4.22 -9.72 14.97
N LEU A 19 3.81 -10.96 14.74
CA LEU A 19 2.41 -11.31 14.69
C LEU A 19 1.79 -11.16 16.08
N PHE A 20 0.66 -10.48 16.16
CA PHE A 20 -0.02 -10.20 17.43
C PHE A 20 -1.54 -10.40 17.32
N SER A 21 -2.20 -10.34 18.47
CA SER A 21 -3.66 -10.38 18.57
C SER A 21 -4.26 -8.98 18.70
N LEU A 22 -5.27 -8.66 17.87
CA LEU A 22 -5.99 -7.39 17.98
C LEU A 22 -6.61 -7.20 19.37
N SER A 23 -7.09 -8.28 20.00
CA SER A 23 -7.65 -8.20 21.35
C SER A 23 -6.60 -7.87 22.40
N ASP A 24 -5.34 -8.26 22.17
CA ASP A 24 -4.24 -7.93 23.08
C ASP A 24 -3.84 -6.47 22.94
N MET A 25 -3.81 -5.93 21.73
CA MET A 25 -3.39 -4.55 21.45
C MET A 25 -4.28 -3.51 22.15
N VAL A 26 -5.59 -3.77 22.22
CA VAL A 26 -6.56 -2.82 22.79
C VAL A 26 -6.69 -2.90 24.33
N LYS A 27 -6.00 -3.83 25.00
CA LYS A 27 -6.13 -4.04 26.47
C LYS A 27 -5.86 -2.79 27.31
N LEU A 28 -4.92 -1.96 26.87
CA LEU A 28 -4.47 -0.77 27.59
C LEU A 28 -4.89 0.52 26.89
N GLN A 29 -5.95 0.47 26.08
CA GLN A 29 -6.44 1.61 25.30
C GLN A 29 -6.82 2.83 26.16
N ASP A 30 -7.16 2.65 27.44
CA ASP A 30 -7.64 3.76 28.29
C ASP A 30 -6.48 4.63 28.82
N ASN A 31 -5.22 4.23 28.60
CA ASN A 31 -4.04 4.97 29.05
C ASN A 31 -2.95 4.97 27.98
N SER A 32 -2.83 6.08 27.25
CA SER A 32 -1.87 6.25 26.16
C SER A 32 -0.41 6.08 26.59
N GLU A 33 -0.03 6.54 27.79
CA GLU A 33 1.34 6.47 28.31
C GLU A 33 1.82 5.03 28.52
N VAL A 34 0.92 4.15 28.95
CA VAL A 34 1.22 2.72 29.15
C VAL A 34 0.96 1.92 27.88
N SER A 35 0.00 2.35 27.05
CA SER A 35 -0.34 1.71 25.79
C SER A 35 0.83 1.74 24.80
N GLU A 36 1.53 2.86 24.64
CA GLU A 36 2.65 2.97 23.71
C GLU A 36 3.76 1.90 23.92
N PRO A 37 4.41 1.82 25.10
CA PRO A 37 5.48 0.85 25.30
C PRO A 37 4.99 -0.60 25.16
N TYR A 38 3.74 -0.87 25.55
CA TYR A 38 3.11 -2.17 25.42
C TYR A 38 2.88 -2.56 23.94
N VAL A 39 2.28 -1.67 23.14
CA VAL A 39 2.05 -1.90 21.70
C VAL A 39 3.38 -2.06 20.96
N ARG A 40 4.38 -1.23 21.27
CA ARG A 40 5.73 -1.36 20.68
C ARG A 40 6.34 -2.73 20.94
N TYR A 41 6.26 -3.23 22.18
CA TYR A 41 6.75 -4.55 22.54
C TYR A 41 5.97 -5.68 21.86
N LEU A 42 4.63 -5.57 21.86
CA LEU A 42 3.69 -6.56 21.33
C LEU A 42 3.86 -6.74 19.82
N CYS A 43 3.84 -5.65 19.06
CA CYS A 43 3.90 -5.67 17.59
C CYS A 43 5.34 -5.70 17.06
N GLY A 44 6.35 -5.51 17.90
CA GLY A 44 7.74 -5.40 17.46
C GLY A 44 7.96 -4.18 16.57
N LEU A 45 7.49 -3.01 17.02
CA LEU A 45 7.62 -1.75 16.29
C LEU A 45 9.05 -1.21 16.38
N GLU A 46 9.57 -0.76 15.24
CA GLU A 46 10.85 -0.06 15.19
C GLU A 46 10.77 1.30 15.94
N PRO A 47 11.91 1.80 16.46
CA PRO A 47 11.96 3.09 17.13
C PRO A 47 11.45 4.26 16.28
N GLU A 48 11.67 4.21 14.96
CA GLU A 48 11.27 5.24 14.01
C GLU A 48 9.77 5.20 13.69
N HIS A 49 9.10 4.08 13.98
CA HIS A 49 7.66 3.98 13.78
C HIS A 49 6.94 4.90 14.78
N GLN A 50 6.13 5.82 14.24
CA GLN A 50 5.39 6.78 15.04
C GLN A 50 4.14 6.12 15.62
N TYR A 51 4.15 5.88 16.92
CA TYR A 51 2.96 5.40 17.63
C TYR A 51 1.83 6.44 17.58
N ARG A 52 0.62 5.98 17.26
CA ARG A 52 -0.60 6.79 17.23
C ARG A 52 -1.68 6.12 18.05
N HIS A 53 -1.93 6.65 19.24
CA HIS A 53 -2.94 6.09 20.15
C HIS A 53 -4.35 6.05 19.53
N GLN A 54 -4.67 6.98 18.62
CA GLN A 54 -5.93 6.96 17.89
C GLN A 54 -6.14 5.66 17.09
N GLU A 55 -5.09 5.04 16.57
CA GLU A 55 -5.21 3.78 15.82
C GLU A 55 -5.57 2.61 16.75
N VAL A 56 -5.07 2.60 17.99
CA VAL A 56 -5.50 1.64 19.02
C VAL A 56 -7.00 1.80 19.31
N MET A 57 -7.47 3.05 19.43
CA MET A 57 -8.89 3.36 19.63
C MET A 57 -9.75 2.98 18.42
N ASP A 58 -9.22 3.15 17.20
CA ASP A 58 -9.91 2.77 15.97
C ASP A 58 -10.06 1.25 15.85
N ILE A 59 -9.03 0.47 16.25
CA ILE A 59 -9.09 -0.99 16.35
C ILE A 59 -10.12 -1.41 17.40
N ALA A 60 -10.15 -0.76 18.56
CA ALA A 60 -11.15 -1.08 19.57
C ALA A 60 -12.58 -0.77 19.12
N ALA A 61 -12.78 0.33 18.40
CA ALA A 61 -14.06 0.65 17.78
C ALA A 61 -14.46 -0.44 16.77
N LEU A 62 -13.54 -0.90 15.93
CA LEU A 62 -13.76 -2.02 15.01
C LEU A 62 -14.17 -3.30 15.76
N LEU A 63 -13.41 -3.70 16.77
CA LEU A 63 -13.68 -4.89 17.58
C LEU A 63 -15.03 -4.83 18.31
N SER A 64 -15.48 -3.63 18.70
CA SER A 64 -16.82 -3.45 19.30
C SER A 64 -17.97 -3.67 18.32
N CYS A 65 -17.69 -3.61 17.01
CA CYS A 65 -18.70 -3.74 15.95
C CYS A 65 -18.77 -5.16 15.36
N ILE A 66 -17.78 -6.02 15.63
CA ILE A 66 -17.72 -7.39 15.10
C ILE A 66 -17.81 -8.42 16.22
N SER A 67 -18.45 -9.55 15.93
CA SER A 67 -18.49 -10.69 16.86
C SER A 67 -17.73 -11.86 16.24
N VAL A 68 -16.50 -12.06 16.72
CA VAL A 68 -15.61 -13.15 16.28
C VAL A 68 -14.93 -13.78 17.48
N SER A 69 -14.58 -15.05 17.35
CA SER A 69 -13.81 -15.77 18.35
C SER A 69 -12.38 -15.24 18.44
N THR A 70 -11.76 -15.30 19.61
CA THR A 70 -10.47 -14.67 19.90
C THR A 70 -9.32 -15.21 19.06
N ASP A 71 -9.36 -16.48 18.67
CA ASP A 71 -8.42 -17.13 17.75
C ASP A 71 -8.37 -16.42 16.39
N LYS A 72 -9.49 -15.85 15.93
CA LYS A 72 -9.55 -15.14 14.65
C LYS A 72 -8.93 -13.74 14.72
N LEU A 73 -8.70 -13.23 15.91
CA LEU A 73 -8.07 -11.93 16.15
C LEU A 73 -6.53 -12.03 16.24
N GLU A 74 -5.97 -13.23 16.25
CA GLU A 74 -4.52 -13.48 16.25
C GLU A 74 -3.91 -13.35 14.85
N GLY A 75 -2.58 -13.22 14.76
CA GLY A 75 -1.86 -13.31 13.48
C GLY A 75 -1.84 -12.03 12.65
N PHE A 76 -2.04 -10.86 13.25
CA PHE A 76 -1.94 -9.58 12.55
C PHE A 76 -0.53 -9.01 12.58
N LEU A 77 -0.17 -8.31 11.51
CA LEU A 77 0.92 -7.33 11.44
C LEU A 77 0.32 -5.93 11.53
N TYR A 78 1.01 -5.02 12.23
CA TYR A 78 0.57 -3.65 12.43
C TYR A 78 1.64 -2.66 11.96
N GLY A 79 1.21 -1.67 11.18
CA GLY A 79 2.06 -0.56 10.76
C GLY A 79 3.23 -0.97 9.87
N TYR A 80 3.03 -1.96 8.98
CA TYR A 80 4.09 -2.43 8.10
C TYR A 80 4.41 -1.37 7.05
N VAL A 81 5.64 -0.86 7.05
CA VAL A 81 6.13 0.12 6.08
C VAL A 81 6.93 -0.57 4.98
N VAL A 82 6.47 -0.42 3.74
CA VAL A 82 7.17 -0.87 2.53
C VAL A 82 8.49 -0.12 2.40
N PRO A 83 9.65 -0.81 2.38
CA PRO A 83 10.94 -0.18 2.25
C PRO A 83 11.03 0.71 1.00
N GLN A 84 11.65 1.90 1.15
CA GLN A 84 11.97 2.83 0.05
C GLN A 84 10.78 3.48 -0.67
N LEU A 85 9.53 3.15 -0.32
CA LEU A 85 8.32 3.64 -1.00
C LEU A 85 7.40 4.45 -0.09
N ASN A 86 7.70 4.54 1.20
CA ASN A 86 6.92 5.27 2.22
C ASN A 86 5.43 4.91 2.22
N LYS A 87 5.08 3.71 1.77
CA LYS A 87 3.74 3.14 1.87
C LYS A 87 3.66 2.35 3.17
N GLU A 88 2.65 2.62 3.98
CA GLU A 88 2.37 1.93 5.23
C GLU A 88 1.05 1.17 5.13
N PHE A 89 0.98 -0.05 5.65
CA PHE A 89 -0.26 -0.81 5.82
C PHE A 89 -0.60 -0.88 7.30
N ASP A 90 -1.79 -0.41 7.66
CA ASP A 90 -2.22 -0.35 9.06
C ASP A 90 -2.33 -1.77 9.64
N LEU A 91 -3.17 -2.64 9.05
CA LEU A 91 -3.29 -4.04 9.45
C LEU A 91 -3.16 -4.99 8.26
N LEU A 92 -2.36 -6.04 8.44
CA LEU A 92 -2.26 -7.18 7.51
C LEU A 92 -2.42 -8.50 8.27
N LYS A 93 -3.15 -9.44 7.70
CA LYS A 93 -3.20 -10.83 8.17
C LYS A 93 -3.17 -11.75 6.98
N ILE A 94 -2.24 -12.70 6.98
CA ILE A 94 -1.89 -13.46 5.78
C ILE A 94 -1.95 -14.94 6.10
N SER A 95 -2.75 -15.68 5.32
CA SER A 95 -2.80 -17.16 5.30
C SER A 95 -2.14 -17.68 4.03
N GLU A 96 -1.95 -18.99 3.92
CA GLU A 96 -1.36 -19.62 2.72
C GLU A 96 -2.02 -19.15 1.40
N THR A 97 -3.35 -18.98 1.40
CA THR A 97 -4.14 -18.67 0.19
C THR A 97 -4.67 -17.25 0.12
N ASP A 98 -4.78 -16.54 1.25
CA ASP A 98 -5.49 -15.27 1.34
C ASP A 98 -4.67 -14.21 2.09
N CYS A 99 -4.89 -12.94 1.76
CA CYS A 99 -4.34 -11.80 2.47
C CYS A 99 -5.47 -10.82 2.79
N LEU A 100 -5.68 -10.56 4.08
CA LEU A 100 -6.57 -9.53 4.57
C LEU A 100 -5.77 -8.27 4.90
N ASN A 101 -6.22 -7.14 4.35
CA ASN A 101 -5.74 -5.82 4.70
C ASN A 101 -6.90 -4.95 5.19
N VAL A 102 -6.70 -4.30 6.33
CA VAL A 102 -7.65 -3.36 6.91
C VAL A 102 -6.93 -2.04 7.19
N GLU A 103 -7.36 -0.98 6.53
CA GLU A 103 -6.91 0.40 6.79
C GLU A 103 -7.85 1.07 7.79
N LEU A 104 -7.29 1.85 8.70
CA LEU A 104 -7.99 2.51 9.80
C LEU A 104 -8.07 4.01 9.52
N LYS A 105 -9.25 4.59 9.71
CA LYS A 105 -9.46 6.05 9.62
C LYS A 105 -10.36 6.50 10.77
N SER A 106 -9.93 7.53 11.49
CA SER A 106 -10.71 8.07 12.61
C SER A 106 -11.86 8.97 12.16
N GLY A 107 -11.65 9.75 11.09
CA GLY A 107 -12.59 10.76 10.59
C GLY A 107 -13.02 10.54 9.14
N THR A 108 -13.87 11.45 8.65
CA THR A 108 -14.35 11.44 7.27
C THR A 108 -13.20 11.63 6.27
N VAL A 109 -13.15 10.76 5.27
CA VAL A 109 -12.21 10.80 4.15
C VAL A 109 -13.01 10.84 2.85
N SER A 110 -12.53 11.56 1.83
CA SER A 110 -13.24 11.63 0.57
C SER A 110 -13.25 10.27 -0.15
N PRO A 111 -14.32 9.91 -0.87
CA PRO A 111 -14.40 8.65 -1.61
C PRO A 111 -13.21 8.42 -2.55
N GLU A 112 -12.73 9.47 -3.22
CA GLU A 112 -11.61 9.39 -4.17
C GLU A 112 -10.30 9.02 -3.46
N LYS A 113 -10.09 9.50 -2.23
CA LYS A 113 -8.93 9.14 -1.42
C LYS A 113 -9.01 7.69 -0.95
N LEU A 114 -10.20 7.22 -0.54
CA LEU A 114 -10.42 5.83 -0.14
C LEU A 114 -10.18 4.86 -1.30
N GLN A 115 -10.77 5.15 -2.46
CA GLN A 115 -10.59 4.36 -3.68
C GLN A 115 -9.13 4.32 -4.10
N ARG A 116 -8.45 5.47 -4.10
CA ARG A 116 -7.00 5.56 -4.39
C ARG A 116 -6.19 4.69 -3.44
N GLN A 117 -6.49 4.73 -2.14
CA GLN A 117 -5.77 3.93 -1.13
C GLN A 117 -5.95 2.43 -1.38
N LEU A 118 -7.20 1.98 -1.58
CA LEU A 118 -7.51 0.57 -1.84
C LEU A 118 -6.86 0.07 -3.13
N ARG A 119 -6.91 0.86 -4.22
CA ARG A 119 -6.24 0.53 -5.48
C ARG A 119 -4.73 0.40 -5.30
N GLN A 120 -4.11 1.33 -4.58
CA GLN A 120 -2.69 1.24 -4.25
C GLN A 120 -2.38 -0.04 -3.48
N ASN A 121 -3.15 -0.33 -2.42
CA ASN A 121 -2.98 -1.52 -1.60
C ASN A 121 -3.09 -2.80 -2.42
N PHE A 122 -4.06 -2.87 -3.33
CA PHE A 122 -4.24 -4.00 -4.25
C PHE A 122 -2.97 -4.26 -5.07
N HIS A 123 -2.44 -3.22 -5.71
CA HIS A 123 -1.30 -3.39 -6.60
C HIS A 123 0.00 -3.76 -5.88
N TYR A 124 0.16 -3.37 -4.61
CA TYR A 124 1.25 -3.87 -3.77
C TYR A 124 0.99 -5.33 -3.38
N LEU A 125 -0.15 -5.60 -2.74
CA LEU A 125 -0.42 -6.88 -2.10
C LEU A 125 -0.62 -8.03 -3.10
N LYS A 126 -0.94 -7.74 -4.37
CA LYS A 126 -1.01 -8.78 -5.43
C LYS A 126 0.32 -9.54 -5.59
N LEU A 127 1.46 -8.93 -5.23
CA LEU A 127 2.78 -9.56 -5.27
C LEU A 127 2.89 -10.78 -4.34
N LEU A 128 1.99 -10.90 -3.36
CA LEU A 128 1.87 -12.08 -2.50
C LEU A 128 1.33 -13.30 -3.25
N ASN A 129 0.72 -13.13 -4.43
CA ASN A 129 0.04 -14.18 -5.21
C ASN A 129 -1.05 -14.91 -4.40
N ARG A 130 -1.82 -14.13 -3.62
CA ARG A 130 -2.91 -14.61 -2.75
C ARG A 130 -4.21 -13.90 -3.10
N LYS A 131 -5.33 -14.50 -2.70
CA LYS A 131 -6.63 -13.83 -2.77
C LYS A 131 -6.66 -12.65 -1.80
N LEU A 132 -6.97 -11.45 -2.30
CA LEU A 132 -6.92 -10.23 -1.50
C LEU A 132 -8.29 -9.85 -0.96
N HIS A 133 -8.34 -9.46 0.31
CA HIS A 133 -9.50 -8.86 0.97
C HIS A 133 -9.06 -7.50 1.49
N LEU A 134 -9.53 -6.42 0.86
CA LEU A 134 -9.06 -5.07 1.15
C LEU A 134 -10.21 -4.23 1.71
N TYR A 135 -10.02 -3.66 2.89
CA TYR A 135 -11.03 -2.86 3.56
C TYR A 135 -10.47 -1.56 4.11
N VAL A 136 -11.32 -0.53 4.15
CA VAL A 136 -11.09 0.66 4.99
C VAL A 136 -12.21 0.76 6.01
N PHE A 137 -11.85 0.82 7.29
CA PHE A 137 -12.78 1.04 8.39
C PHE A 137 -12.70 2.50 8.87
N ILE A 138 -13.86 3.15 8.99
CA ILE A 138 -13.96 4.53 9.49
C ILE A 138 -14.64 4.54 10.86
N SER A 139 -13.87 4.73 11.93
CA SER A 139 -14.34 4.54 13.31
C SER A 139 -15.44 5.52 13.72
N SER A 140 -15.36 6.79 13.31
CA SER A 140 -16.39 7.82 13.60
C SER A 140 -17.77 7.50 13.03
N SER A 141 -17.82 6.81 11.89
CA SER A 141 -19.08 6.42 11.24
C SER A 141 -19.43 4.94 11.39
N LYS A 142 -18.50 4.13 11.91
CA LYS A 142 -18.57 2.67 11.97
C LYS A 142 -18.86 2.01 10.62
N LYS A 143 -18.49 2.68 9.53
CA LYS A 143 -18.65 2.18 8.17
C LYS A 143 -17.39 1.47 7.71
N ILE A 144 -17.58 0.49 6.83
CA ILE A 144 -16.50 -0.21 6.16
C ILE A 144 -16.69 -0.09 4.65
N TYR A 145 -15.60 0.10 3.94
CA TYR A 145 -15.58 0.21 2.48
C TYR A 145 -14.63 -0.81 1.90
N THR A 146 -14.97 -1.29 0.71
CA THR A 146 -14.12 -2.15 -0.11
C THR A 146 -14.19 -1.68 -1.56
N MET A 147 -13.65 -2.48 -2.48
CA MET A 147 -13.56 -2.16 -3.88
C MET A 147 -14.07 -3.32 -4.73
N THR A 148 -14.79 -3.01 -5.81
CA THR A 148 -15.22 -4.00 -6.80
C THR A 148 -14.04 -4.47 -7.67
N HIS A 149 -14.28 -5.46 -8.53
CA HIS A 149 -13.32 -5.92 -9.52
C HIS A 149 -12.92 -4.82 -10.53
N ASP A 150 -13.81 -3.85 -10.78
CA ASP A 150 -13.56 -2.71 -11.66
C ASP A 150 -12.90 -1.52 -10.94
N PHE A 151 -12.36 -1.74 -9.75
CA PHE A 151 -11.75 -0.71 -8.91
C PHE A 151 -12.70 0.37 -8.38
N GLU A 152 -14.01 0.14 -8.37
CA GLU A 152 -14.99 1.09 -7.84
C GLU A 152 -15.18 0.95 -6.33
N LEU A 153 -15.17 2.07 -5.61
CA LEU A 153 -15.38 2.09 -4.16
C LEU A 153 -16.83 1.77 -3.83
N VAL A 154 -17.04 0.83 -2.92
CA VAL A 154 -18.38 0.47 -2.42
C VAL A 154 -18.39 0.37 -0.90
N GLU A 155 -19.51 0.77 -0.28
CA GLU A 155 -19.75 0.47 1.14
C GLU A 155 -19.99 -1.04 1.28
N SER A 156 -19.27 -1.65 2.20
CA SER A 156 -19.34 -3.09 2.51
C SER A 156 -20.00 -3.29 3.88
N SER A 157 -20.17 -4.53 4.28
CA SER A 157 -20.76 -4.91 5.55
C SER A 157 -19.71 -5.45 6.51
N LEU A 158 -19.98 -5.33 7.82
CA LEU A 158 -19.12 -5.91 8.84
C LEU A 158 -19.13 -7.45 8.78
N GLU A 159 -20.24 -8.03 8.32
CA GLU A 159 -20.39 -9.46 8.07
C GLU A 159 -19.44 -9.94 6.97
N GLU A 160 -19.24 -9.16 5.91
CA GLU A 160 -18.25 -9.45 4.87
C GLU A 160 -16.82 -9.43 5.41
N LEU A 161 -16.47 -8.44 6.26
CA LEU A 161 -15.17 -8.43 6.94
C LEU A 161 -15.00 -9.66 7.84
N VAL A 162 -16.03 -10.05 8.58
CA VAL A 162 -15.99 -11.27 9.41
C VAL A 162 -15.78 -12.52 8.54
N SER A 163 -16.42 -12.58 7.36
CA SER A 163 -16.18 -13.65 6.39
C SER A 163 -14.72 -13.68 5.91
N ALA A 164 -14.13 -12.52 5.62
CA ALA A 164 -12.72 -12.41 5.25
C ALA A 164 -11.78 -12.81 6.41
N LEU A 165 -12.09 -12.42 7.65
CA LEU A 165 -11.37 -12.88 8.84
C LEU A 165 -11.39 -14.40 8.98
N ASN A 166 -12.53 -15.03 8.64
CA ASN A 166 -12.67 -16.48 8.66
C ASN A 166 -11.82 -17.17 7.58
N SER A 167 -11.58 -16.54 6.42
CA SER A 167 -10.74 -17.15 5.37
C SER A 167 -9.25 -17.07 5.68
N VAL A 168 -8.83 -16.12 6.54
CA VAL A 168 -7.42 -15.98 6.96
C VAL A 168 -7.12 -16.55 8.35
N TYR A 169 -8.00 -17.40 8.92
CA TYR A 169 -7.84 -17.92 10.29
C TYR A 169 -6.54 -18.72 10.49
N THR A 170 -6.10 -19.46 9.48
CA THR A 170 -4.80 -20.15 9.42
C THR A 170 -3.74 -19.20 8.91
N TYR A 171 -3.21 -18.36 9.79
CA TYR A 171 -2.21 -17.37 9.42
C TYR A 171 -0.79 -17.93 9.42
N GLU A 172 0.10 -17.27 8.69
CA GLU A 172 1.53 -17.56 8.66
C GLU A 172 2.37 -16.29 8.68
N PHE A 173 3.63 -16.43 9.06
CA PHE A 173 4.59 -15.34 8.92
C PHE A 173 5.12 -15.30 7.48
N VAL A 174 5.04 -14.12 6.85
CA VAL A 174 5.60 -13.85 5.53
C VAL A 174 6.65 -12.76 5.65
N ASP A 175 7.84 -12.99 5.07
CA ASP A 175 8.86 -11.97 4.95
C ASP A 175 8.46 -10.94 3.88
N LEU A 176 7.69 -9.93 4.30
CA LEU A 176 7.21 -8.87 3.44
C LEU A 176 8.36 -8.04 2.85
N ASP A 177 9.51 -7.91 3.53
CA ASP A 177 10.66 -7.15 3.00
C ASP A 177 11.27 -7.87 1.78
N ALA A 178 11.23 -9.21 1.76
CA ALA A 178 11.62 -10.00 0.59
C ALA A 178 10.58 -9.94 -0.55
N VAL A 179 9.29 -9.90 -0.23
CA VAL A 179 8.21 -9.74 -1.23
C VAL A 179 8.32 -8.37 -1.90
N PHE A 180 8.54 -7.33 -1.09
CA PHE A 180 8.50 -5.93 -1.49
C PHE A 180 9.88 -5.34 -1.84
N LEU A 181 10.78 -6.17 -2.36
CA LEU A 181 12.03 -5.69 -2.92
C LEU A 181 11.77 -4.69 -4.06
N PRO A 182 12.60 -3.65 -4.22
CA PRO A 182 12.42 -2.65 -5.28
C PRO A 182 12.26 -3.24 -6.68
N ASN A 183 12.98 -4.33 -6.99
CA ASN A 183 12.90 -5.01 -8.28
C ASN A 183 11.54 -5.70 -8.52
N ASN A 184 10.81 -6.06 -7.46
CA ASN A 184 9.50 -6.70 -7.57
C ASN A 184 8.38 -5.67 -7.71
N ILE A 185 8.59 -4.45 -7.20
CA ILE A 185 7.57 -3.38 -7.19
C ILE A 185 7.75 -2.41 -8.37
N LEU A 186 8.99 -2.03 -8.67
CA LEU A 186 9.28 -1.01 -9.68
C LEU A 186 9.24 -1.62 -11.08
N VAL A 187 8.06 -1.60 -11.67
CA VAL A 187 7.85 -1.97 -13.07
C VAL A 187 8.44 -0.89 -13.98
N SER A 188 9.39 -1.28 -14.83
CA SER A 188 9.85 -0.44 -15.95
C SER A 188 9.08 -0.83 -17.22
N PRO A 189 8.51 0.14 -17.96
CA PRO A 189 7.79 -0.17 -19.21
C PRO A 189 8.67 -0.88 -20.24
N LEU A 190 9.99 -0.64 -20.19
CA LEU A 190 10.95 -1.20 -21.15
C LEU A 190 11.50 -2.57 -20.75
N ASN A 191 11.50 -2.90 -19.45
CA ASN A 191 11.98 -4.20 -18.97
C ASN A 191 10.83 -5.20 -18.86
N SER A 192 9.62 -4.72 -18.56
CA SER A 192 8.42 -5.53 -18.33
C SER A 192 7.22 -4.94 -19.07
N PRO A 193 7.24 -4.93 -20.43
CA PRO A 193 6.19 -4.31 -21.24
C PRO A 193 4.81 -4.94 -21.00
N ASP A 194 4.72 -6.25 -20.77
CA ASP A 194 3.45 -6.94 -20.48
C ASP A 194 2.79 -6.46 -19.19
N CYS A 195 3.58 -6.30 -18.11
CA CYS A 195 3.09 -5.73 -16.86
C CYS A 195 2.62 -4.29 -17.06
N PHE A 196 3.36 -3.48 -17.83
CA PHE A 196 2.98 -2.11 -18.12
C PHE A 196 1.68 -2.01 -18.94
N LEU A 197 1.52 -2.83 -19.97
CA LEU A 197 0.32 -2.84 -20.82
C LEU A 197 -0.93 -3.27 -20.05
N LYS A 198 -0.78 -4.15 -19.05
CA LYS A 198 -1.86 -4.58 -18.15
C LYS A 198 -2.15 -3.61 -17.00
N GLU A 199 -1.52 -2.42 -16.97
CA GLU A 199 -1.62 -1.47 -15.85
C GLU A 199 -1.15 -2.07 -14.52
N ASP A 200 -0.24 -3.04 -14.58
CA ASP A 200 0.19 -3.84 -13.44
C ASP A 200 1.33 -3.17 -12.64
N TYR A 201 1.28 -1.85 -12.47
CA TYR A 201 2.29 -1.04 -11.79
C TYR A 201 1.64 0.07 -10.96
N LEU A 202 2.45 0.74 -10.14
CA LEU A 202 2.03 1.89 -9.37
C LEU A 202 2.86 3.12 -9.69
N LEU A 203 2.17 4.25 -9.82
CA LEU A 203 2.79 5.54 -9.72
C LEU A 203 2.81 5.98 -8.25
N THR A 204 3.94 6.52 -7.81
CA THR A 204 4.03 7.22 -6.52
C THR A 204 3.10 8.45 -6.52
N GLU A 205 2.74 8.98 -5.34
CA GLU A 205 1.87 10.16 -5.27
C GLU A 205 2.43 11.36 -6.05
N ASN A 206 3.75 11.56 -6.01
CA ASN A 206 4.40 12.61 -6.79
C ASN A 206 4.25 12.38 -8.31
N GLN A 207 4.43 11.14 -8.77
CA GLN A 207 4.28 10.78 -10.17
C GLN A 207 2.84 10.93 -10.66
N GLU A 208 1.85 10.54 -9.84
CA GLU A 208 0.43 10.77 -10.10
C GLU A 208 0.09 12.26 -10.21
N ASN A 209 0.63 13.08 -9.31
CA ASN A 209 0.42 14.53 -9.36
C ASN A 209 1.03 15.15 -10.62
N ILE A 210 2.23 14.71 -11.02
CA ILE A 210 2.85 15.11 -12.29
C ILE A 210 1.96 14.71 -13.47
N LYS A 211 1.50 13.45 -13.50
CA LYS A 211 0.60 12.95 -14.54
C LYS A 211 -0.66 13.82 -14.64
N LYS A 212 -1.36 14.05 -13.53
CA LYS A 212 -2.58 14.87 -13.50
C LYS A 212 -2.32 16.28 -14.04
N ALA A 213 -1.24 16.93 -13.62
CA ALA A 213 -0.87 18.26 -14.08
C ALA A 213 -0.60 18.28 -15.60
N VAL A 214 0.12 17.28 -16.12
CA VAL A 214 0.39 17.15 -17.56
C VAL A 214 -0.90 16.93 -18.35
N MET A 215 -1.75 15.99 -17.92
CA MET A 215 -3.01 15.67 -18.59
C MET A 215 -3.95 16.88 -18.61
N GLU A 216 -4.07 17.60 -17.50
CA GLU A 216 -4.90 18.80 -17.40
C GLU A 216 -4.37 19.92 -18.31
N HIS A 217 -3.05 20.12 -18.35
CA HIS A 217 -2.43 21.10 -19.23
C HIS A 217 -2.72 20.79 -20.72
N ILE A 218 -2.64 19.52 -21.11
CA ILE A 218 -2.93 19.07 -22.48
C ILE A 218 -4.41 19.28 -22.83
N ARG A 219 -5.33 19.00 -21.90
CA ARG A 219 -6.78 19.16 -22.12
C ARG A 219 -7.19 20.64 -22.27
N THR A 220 -6.63 21.52 -21.44
CA THR A 220 -7.10 22.92 -21.33
C THR A 220 -6.49 23.88 -22.35
N ASN A 221 -5.25 23.65 -22.79
CA ASN A 221 -4.55 24.56 -23.69
C ASN A 221 -4.71 24.10 -25.14
N THR A 222 -4.84 25.01 -26.12
CA THR A 222 -4.98 24.64 -27.55
C THR A 222 -3.77 25.03 -28.41
N GLN A 223 -2.83 25.81 -27.87
CA GLN A 223 -1.58 26.19 -28.53
C GLN A 223 -0.40 26.10 -27.55
N GLY A 224 0.80 25.75 -28.04
CA GLY A 224 2.03 25.82 -27.24
C GLY A 224 2.13 24.84 -26.06
N ARG A 225 1.66 23.60 -26.22
CA ARG A 225 1.68 22.56 -25.17
C ARG A 225 3.07 21.95 -24.97
N PHE A 226 3.97 22.67 -24.31
CA PHE A 226 5.26 22.13 -23.89
C PHE A 226 5.27 21.90 -22.38
N VAL A 227 5.46 20.64 -21.97
CA VAL A 227 5.59 20.27 -20.57
C VAL A 227 6.94 19.59 -20.36
N GLY A 228 7.73 20.11 -19.43
CA GLY A 228 8.97 19.50 -18.99
C GLY A 228 8.76 18.74 -17.68
N ILE A 229 9.15 17.46 -17.64
CA ILE A 229 9.17 16.66 -16.40
C ILE A 229 10.62 16.57 -15.92
N THR A 230 10.89 17.13 -14.76
CA THR A 230 12.21 17.08 -14.12
C THR A 230 12.21 16.14 -12.91
N GLY A 231 13.37 15.57 -12.60
CA GLY A 231 13.52 14.65 -11.47
C GLY A 231 14.90 14.01 -11.47
N GLY A 232 15.39 13.62 -10.29
CA GLY A 232 16.69 12.96 -10.12
C GLY A 232 16.81 11.63 -10.87
N PRO A 233 18.02 11.06 -10.95
CA PRO A 233 18.20 9.68 -11.43
C PRO A 233 17.30 8.70 -10.67
N GLY A 234 16.72 7.72 -11.36
CA GLY A 234 15.91 6.67 -10.73
C GLY A 234 14.50 7.06 -10.29
N THR A 235 14.04 8.32 -10.46
CA THR A 235 12.70 8.76 -10.01
C THR A 235 11.53 8.28 -10.90
N GLY A 236 11.74 7.26 -11.74
CA GLY A 236 10.70 6.69 -12.59
C GLY A 236 10.14 7.62 -13.67
N LYS A 237 10.89 8.63 -14.13
CA LYS A 237 10.45 9.55 -15.21
C LYS A 237 9.97 8.82 -16.46
N THR A 238 10.68 7.75 -16.85
CA THR A 238 10.30 6.92 -17.98
C THR A 238 8.93 6.29 -17.77
N LEU A 239 8.63 5.76 -16.59
CA LEU A 239 7.32 5.18 -16.28
C LEU A 239 6.21 6.23 -16.42
N VAL A 240 6.41 7.44 -15.88
CA VAL A 240 5.43 8.53 -15.98
C VAL A 240 5.17 8.95 -17.43
N VAL A 241 6.22 9.15 -18.21
CA VAL A 241 6.09 9.56 -19.62
C VAL A 241 5.37 8.51 -20.44
N TYR A 242 5.71 7.23 -20.24
CA TYR A 242 5.06 6.13 -20.95
C TYR A 242 3.60 5.95 -20.52
N ASP A 243 3.28 6.07 -19.23
CA ASP A 243 1.90 5.99 -18.76
C ASP A 243 1.03 7.13 -19.32
N ILE A 244 1.53 8.37 -19.29
CA ILE A 244 0.85 9.52 -19.93
C ILE A 244 0.64 9.26 -21.42
N ALA A 245 1.67 8.80 -22.13
CA ALA A 245 1.59 8.51 -23.56
C ALA A 245 0.54 7.42 -23.86
N ARG A 246 0.49 6.37 -23.05
CA ARG A 246 -0.52 5.30 -23.17
C ARG A 246 -1.94 5.82 -22.90
N GLU A 247 -2.14 6.63 -21.86
CA GLU A 247 -3.47 7.19 -21.59
C GLU A 247 -3.93 8.09 -22.75
N LEU A 248 -3.05 8.94 -23.27
CA LEU A 248 -3.34 9.79 -24.42
C LEU A 248 -3.59 9.00 -25.70
N SER A 249 -2.93 7.85 -25.90
CA SER A 249 -3.11 7.04 -27.11
C SER A 249 -4.52 6.48 -27.25
N THR A 250 -5.30 6.41 -26.16
CA THR A 250 -6.72 6.02 -26.20
C THR A 250 -7.63 7.03 -26.90
N THR A 251 -7.17 8.28 -27.07
CA THR A 251 -7.98 9.38 -27.63
C THR A 251 -7.26 10.17 -28.73
N MET A 252 -5.94 10.01 -28.88
CA MET A 252 -5.11 10.81 -29.78
C MET A 252 -3.98 9.96 -30.37
N LYS A 253 -3.45 10.38 -31.53
CA LYS A 253 -2.20 9.79 -32.05
C LYS A 253 -1.01 10.31 -31.23
N VAL A 254 -0.19 9.39 -30.72
CA VAL A 254 0.96 9.71 -29.87
C VAL A 254 2.24 9.23 -30.54
N LEU A 255 3.28 10.07 -30.54
CA LEU A 255 4.63 9.73 -30.97
C LEU A 255 5.57 9.82 -29.76
N LEU A 256 6.15 8.69 -29.37
CA LEU A 256 7.21 8.64 -28.37
C LEU A 256 8.57 8.69 -29.05
N VAL A 257 9.32 9.77 -28.84
CA VAL A 257 10.70 9.89 -29.31
C VAL A 257 11.65 9.57 -28.16
N HIS A 258 12.37 8.45 -28.27
CA HIS A 258 13.37 8.03 -27.29
C HIS A 258 14.78 8.37 -27.78
N SER A 259 15.57 9.09 -26.97
CA SER A 259 16.91 9.56 -27.32
C SER A 259 18.03 8.56 -26.98
N GLY A 260 17.72 7.26 -26.94
CA GLY A 260 18.65 6.18 -26.57
C GLY A 260 18.59 4.99 -27.53
N ILE A 261 19.37 3.95 -27.24
CA ILE A 261 19.34 2.69 -28.00
C ILE A 261 18.01 2.01 -27.75
N LEU A 262 17.30 1.66 -28.83
CA LEU A 262 16.07 0.89 -28.75
C LEU A 262 16.35 -0.52 -28.21
N CYS A 263 15.41 -1.05 -27.45
CA CYS A 263 15.45 -2.39 -26.87
C CYS A 263 14.15 -3.13 -27.18
N ASP A 264 14.10 -4.43 -26.89
CA ASP A 264 12.94 -5.29 -27.17
C ASP A 264 11.64 -4.72 -26.59
N GLY A 265 11.67 -4.13 -25.39
CA GLY A 265 10.52 -3.47 -24.79
C GLY A 265 9.95 -2.32 -25.62
N HIS A 266 10.80 -1.55 -26.33
CA HIS A 266 10.32 -0.50 -27.23
C HIS A 266 9.55 -1.09 -28.41
N PHE A 267 10.06 -2.16 -29.02
CA PHE A 267 9.42 -2.80 -30.16
C PHE A 267 8.11 -3.47 -29.76
N GLU A 268 8.06 -4.11 -28.59
CA GLU A 268 6.83 -4.73 -28.07
C GLU A 268 5.75 -3.69 -27.79
N LEU A 269 6.10 -2.61 -27.08
CA LEU A 269 5.15 -1.52 -26.81
C LEU A 269 4.62 -0.88 -28.09
N ASN A 270 5.49 -0.60 -29.07
CA ASN A 270 5.07 -0.02 -30.35
C ASN A 270 4.08 -0.95 -31.08
N LYS A 271 4.36 -2.25 -31.13
CA LYS A 271 3.50 -3.24 -31.78
C LYS A 271 2.12 -3.37 -31.12
N GLN A 272 2.03 -3.21 -29.80
CA GLN A 272 0.77 -3.34 -29.07
C GLN A 272 -0.04 -2.05 -29.03
N LEU A 273 0.62 -0.89 -28.94
CA LEU A 273 -0.06 0.41 -28.87
C LEU A 273 -0.48 0.94 -30.25
N ASP A 274 0.17 0.52 -31.34
CA ASP A 274 -0.24 0.84 -32.73
C ASP A 274 -1.59 0.18 -33.14
N LYS A 275 -2.13 -0.72 -32.30
CA LYS A 275 -3.41 -1.41 -32.57
C LYS A 275 -4.66 -0.61 -32.14
N TYR A 276 -4.48 0.55 -31.53
CA TYR A 276 -5.54 1.44 -31.04
C TYR A 276 -5.45 2.81 -31.72
#